data_AF-A0A659UK61-F1
#
_entry.id   AF-A0A659UK61-F1
#
_cell.length_a   1.000
_cell.length_b   1.000
_cell.length_c   1.000
_cell.angle_alpha   90.00
_cell.angle_beta   90.00
_cell.angle_gamma   90.00
#
_symmetry.space_group_name_H-M   'P 1'
#
loop_
_entity.id
_entity.type
_entity.pdbx_description
1 polymer ?
#
loop_
_entity_poly.entity_id
_entity_poly.type
_entity_poly.pdbx_seq_one_letter_code
_entity_poly.pdbx_strand_id
1 'polypeptide(L)'
;IQQLDPDHPVTELWQVIAAKTQGRREAKQITLFDSVGFAIEDFSALRYVRDQLQATGLYEELDLLADPDEPRDLFGMLLRAAVQTAA
;
A
#
# COMPACT_ATOMS: atom_id res chain seq x y z
N ILE A 1 4.34 21.33 -6.53
CA ILE A 1 4.55 22.05 -5.26
C ILE A 1 3.18 22.36 -4.69
N GLN A 2 2.78 21.67 -3.63
CA GLN A 2 1.37 21.65 -3.16
C GLN A 2 0.81 23.00 -2.68
N GLN A 3 1.68 23.96 -2.39
CA GLN A 3 1.30 25.31 -1.95
C GLN A 3 1.26 26.34 -3.10
N LEU A 4 1.54 25.91 -4.34
CA LEU A 4 1.54 26.80 -5.50
C LEU A 4 0.22 26.70 -6.27
N ASP A 5 0.06 27.64 -7.20
CA ASP A 5 -1.04 27.66 -8.15
C ASP A 5 -1.18 26.31 -8.89
N PRO A 6 -2.41 25.81 -9.15
CA PRO A 6 -2.63 24.55 -9.86
C PRO A 6 -1.94 24.47 -11.23
N ASP A 7 -1.76 25.60 -11.91
CA ASP A 7 -1.11 25.67 -13.22
C ASP A 7 0.41 25.86 -13.14
N HIS A 8 0.98 25.85 -11.92
CA HIS A 8 2.43 25.94 -11.76
C HIS A 8 3.11 24.73 -12.43
N PRO A 9 4.06 24.95 -13.36
CA PRO A 9 4.65 23.85 -14.11
C PRO A 9 5.43 22.91 -13.20
N VAL A 10 5.05 21.64 -13.21
CA VAL A 10 5.76 20.57 -12.51
C VAL A 10 6.15 19.48 -13.49
N THR A 11 7.19 18.72 -13.14
CA THR A 11 7.57 17.50 -13.87
C THR A 11 7.18 16.31 -13.01
N GLU A 12 6.34 15.43 -13.54
CA GLU A 12 5.92 14.22 -12.84
C GLU A 12 7.08 13.22 -12.75
N LEU A 13 7.34 12.70 -11.54
CA LEU A 13 8.49 11.83 -11.28
C LEU A 13 8.47 10.57 -12.16
N TRP A 14 7.30 9.96 -12.38
CA TRP A 14 7.19 8.72 -13.17
C TRP A 14 7.64 8.92 -14.62
N GLN A 15 7.43 10.10 -15.21
CA GLN A 15 7.87 10.41 -16.57
C GLN A 15 9.40 10.47 -16.65
N VAL A 16 10.06 10.96 -15.59
CA VAL A 16 11.52 10.98 -15.50
C VAL A 16 12.07 9.56 -15.35
N ILE A 17 11.49 8.75 -14.47
CA ILE A 17 11.88 7.35 -14.26
C ILE A 17 11.69 6.54 -15.55
N ALA A 18 10.59 6.77 -16.28
CA ALA A 18 10.31 6.13 -17.56
C ALA A 18 11.08 6.73 -18.75
N ALA A 19 12.03 7.65 -18.51
CA ALA A 19 12.81 8.35 -19.52
C ALA A 19 11.97 9.09 -20.60
N LYS A 20 10.72 9.46 -20.29
CA LYS A 20 9.83 10.24 -21.17
C LYS A 20 10.10 11.73 -21.10
N THR A 21 10.57 12.20 -19.94
CA THR A 21 10.92 13.61 -19.71
C THR A 21 12.29 13.69 -19.03
N GLN A 22 13.12 14.65 -19.45
CA GLN A 22 14.43 14.85 -18.81
C GLN A 22 14.25 15.41 -17.39
N GLY A 23 14.85 14.75 -16.40
CA GLY A 23 14.94 15.26 -15.03
C GLY A 23 15.99 16.36 -14.90
N ARG A 24 17.04 16.09 -14.13
CA ARG A 24 18.20 17.00 -14.02
C ARG A 24 18.88 17.20 -15.36
N ARG A 25 19.18 18.45 -15.72
CA ARG A 25 19.79 18.86 -16.99
C ARG A 25 21.27 19.20 -16.88
N GLU A 26 21.68 19.77 -15.76
CA GLU A 26 23.07 20.17 -15.52
C GLU A 26 23.45 20.16 -14.03
N ALA A 27 24.75 20.23 -13.74
CA ALA A 27 25.28 20.10 -12.38
C ALA A 27 24.89 21.26 -11.46
N LYS A 28 24.82 22.50 -11.99
CA LYS A 28 24.47 23.70 -11.21
C LYS A 28 22.97 23.85 -10.95
N GLN A 29 22.14 23.05 -11.61
CA GLN A 29 20.69 23.12 -11.48
C GLN A 29 20.25 22.70 -10.06
N ILE A 30 19.36 23.47 -9.45
CA ILE A 30 18.67 23.05 -8.23
C ILE A 30 17.39 22.30 -8.65
N THR A 31 17.18 21.11 -8.08
CA THR A 31 15.97 20.30 -8.29
C THR A 31 15.31 20.06 -6.96
N LEU A 32 14.01 20.34 -6.86
CA LEU A 32 13.22 20.05 -5.66
C LEU A 32 12.32 18.85 -5.97
N PHE A 33 12.37 17.83 -5.12
CA PHE A 33 11.39 16.77 -5.09
C PHE A 33 10.38 17.08 -3.98
N ASP A 34 9.21 17.57 -4.36
CA ASP A 34 8.11 17.87 -3.44
C ASP A 34 7.31 16.59 -3.18
N SER A 35 7.82 15.73 -2.29
CA SER A 35 7.19 14.46 -1.94
C SER A 35 6.11 14.65 -0.88
N VAL A 36 4.93 14.07 -1.11
CA VAL A 36 3.82 14.04 -0.15
C VAL A 36 3.28 12.64 0.13
N GLY A 37 3.91 11.61 -0.45
CA GLY A 37 3.44 10.23 -0.41
C GLY A 37 2.32 9.95 -1.42
N PHE A 38 2.35 8.77 -2.03
CA PHE A 38 1.25 8.26 -2.86
C PHE A 38 1.04 6.77 -2.62
N ALA A 39 -0.20 6.29 -2.68
CA ALA A 39 -0.56 4.92 -2.33
C ALA A 39 0.22 3.82 -3.09
N ILE A 40 0.77 4.13 -4.26
CA ILE A 40 1.61 3.20 -5.02
C ILE A 40 2.93 2.87 -4.31
N GLU A 41 3.46 3.80 -3.52
CA GLU A 41 4.67 3.64 -2.71
C GLU A 41 4.40 2.63 -1.60
N ASP A 42 3.32 2.83 -0.84
CA ASP A 42 2.86 1.90 0.20
C ASP A 42 2.55 0.53 -0.37
N PHE A 43 1.85 0.46 -1.50
CA PHE A 43 1.56 -0.80 -2.18
C PHE A 43 2.83 -1.56 -2.56
N SER A 44 3.84 -0.87 -3.07
CA SER A 44 5.12 -1.47 -3.45
C SER A 44 5.87 -1.98 -2.21
N ALA A 45 5.85 -1.23 -1.11
CA ALA A 45 6.42 -1.65 0.17
C ALA A 45 5.69 -2.88 0.74
N LEU A 46 4.35 -2.90 0.70
CA LEU A 46 3.55 -4.05 1.17
C LEU A 46 3.83 -5.31 0.36
N ARG A 47 4.01 -5.21 -0.96
CA ARG A 47 4.42 -6.35 -1.79
C ARG A 47 5.78 -6.90 -1.37
N TYR A 48 6.75 -6.01 -1.13
CA TYR A 48 8.06 -6.41 -0.64
C TYR A 48 7.95 -7.14 0.71
N VAL A 49 7.26 -6.54 1.70
CA VAL A 49 7.07 -7.14 3.03
C VAL A 49 6.40 -8.51 2.93
N ARG A 50 5.34 -8.62 2.13
CA ARG A 50 4.66 -9.89 1.87
C ARG A 50 5.62 -10.97 1.35
N ASP A 51 6.48 -10.62 0.39
CA ASP A 51 7.44 -11.56 -0.17
C ASP A 51 8.53 -11.96 0.85
N GLN A 52 8.82 -11.10 1.85
CA GLN A 52 9.73 -11.42 2.97
C GLN A 52 9.10 -12.29 4.07
N LEU A 53 7.78 -12.42 4.14
CA LEU A 53 7.12 -13.22 5.19
C LEU A 53 7.58 -14.68 5.13
N GLN A 54 7.65 -15.26 3.94
CA GLN A 54 8.10 -16.65 3.75
C GLN A 54 9.57 -16.84 4.16
N ALA A 55 10.42 -15.85 3.89
CA ALA A 55 11.85 -15.94 4.17
C ALA A 55 12.16 -15.80 5.67
N THR A 56 11.38 -14.99 6.39
CA THR A 56 11.64 -14.67 7.79
C THR A 56 10.83 -15.52 8.76
N GLY A 57 9.64 -15.98 8.38
CA GLY A 57 8.70 -16.66 9.28
C GLY A 57 8.18 -15.77 10.42
N LEU A 58 8.40 -14.45 10.33
CA LEU A 58 8.04 -13.49 11.37
C LEU A 58 6.65 -12.92 11.14
N TYR A 59 5.63 -13.77 11.26
CA TYR A 59 4.23 -13.37 11.16
C TYR A 59 3.32 -14.33 11.93
N GLU A 60 2.12 -13.86 12.22
CA GLU A 60 1.02 -14.67 12.75
C GLU A 60 -0.14 -14.63 11.75
N GLU A 61 -0.80 -15.75 11.55
CA GLU A 61 -2.02 -15.80 10.75
C GLU A 61 -3.21 -15.38 11.62
N LEU A 62 -3.92 -14.34 11.18
CA LEU A 62 -5.07 -13.78 11.86
C LEU A 62 -6.33 -14.02 11.03
N ASP A 63 -7.37 -14.48 11.70
CA ASP A 63 -8.71 -14.53 11.13
C ASP A 63 -9.34 -13.13 11.17
N LEU A 64 -9.11 -12.35 10.11
CA LEU A 64 -9.57 -10.95 10.01
C LEU A 64 -10.96 -10.82 9.40
N LEU A 65 -11.43 -11.83 8.67
CA LEU A 65 -12.67 -11.78 7.90
C LEU A 65 -13.51 -13.01 8.22
N ALA A 66 -14.78 -12.81 8.50
CA ALA A 66 -15.71 -13.92 8.67
C ALA A 66 -15.77 -14.79 7.41
N ASP A 67 -15.63 -16.10 7.60
CA ASP A 67 -15.73 -17.12 6.53
C ASP A 67 -16.83 -18.14 6.85
N PRO A 68 -18.13 -17.75 6.77
CA PRO A 68 -19.23 -18.67 7.04
C PRO A 68 -19.48 -19.62 5.85
N ASP A 69 -19.76 -20.90 6.12
CA ASP A 69 -20.12 -21.90 5.10
C ASP A 69 -21.30 -21.46 4.21
N GLU A 70 -22.26 -20.76 4.80
CA GLU A 70 -23.32 -20.04 4.11
C GLU A 70 -23.01 -18.54 4.20
N PRO A 71 -22.70 -17.83 3.09
CA PRO A 71 -22.24 -16.44 3.09
C PRO A 71 -23.17 -15.45 3.82
N ARG A 72 -24.44 -15.81 4.00
CA ARG A 72 -25.44 -14.98 4.69
C ARG A 72 -25.67 -15.39 6.15
N ASP A 73 -25.15 -16.53 6.60
CA ASP A 73 -25.36 -17.07 7.95
C ASP A 73 -24.26 -16.63 8.94
N LEU A 74 -24.09 -15.32 9.09
CA LEU A 74 -23.17 -14.77 10.10
C LEU A 74 -23.62 -15.08 11.53
N PHE A 75 -24.93 -15.16 11.77
CA PHE A 75 -25.47 -15.46 13.10
C PHE A 75 -25.21 -16.92 13.50
N GLY A 76 -25.44 -17.87 12.60
CA GLY A 76 -25.12 -19.28 12.85
C GLY A 76 -23.62 -19.50 13.06
N MET A 77 -22.74 -18.76 12.37
CA MET A 77 -21.29 -18.78 12.63
C MET A 77 -20.97 -18.39 14.09
N LEU A 78 -21.57 -17.32 14.61
CA LEU A 78 -21.39 -16.90 16.01
C LEU A 78 -21.90 -17.94 17.01
N LEU A 79 -23.06 -18.56 16.73
CA LEU A 79 -23.61 -19.60 17.59
C LEU A 79 -22.69 -20.84 17.63
N ARG A 80 -22.13 -21.26 16.50
CA ARG A 80 -21.17 -22.38 16.45
C ARG A 80 -19.89 -22.06 17.23
N ALA A 81 -19.36 -20.84 17.10
CA ALA A 81 -18.20 -20.38 17.86
C ALA A 81 -18.46 -20.39 19.38
N ALA A 82 -19.61 -19.88 19.84
CA ALA A 82 -19.97 -19.82 21.26
C ALA A 82 -20.11 -21.22 21.91
N VAL A 83 -20.56 -22.22 21.15
CA VAL A 83 -20.65 -23.62 21.62
C VAL A 83 -19.25 -24.22 21.81
N GLN A 84 -18.27 -23.81 21.00
CA GLN A 84 -16.91 -24.35 21.02
C GLN A 84 -16.10 -23.88 22.23
N THR A 85 -16.40 -22.70 22.78
CA THR A 85 -15.74 -22.14 23.98
C THR A 85 -16.28 -22.72 25.29
N ALA A 86 -17.44 -23.38 25.26
CA ALA A 86 -18.11 -23.91 26.45
C ALA A 86 -17.75 -25.38 26.78
N ALA A 87 -16.89 -26.01 25.97
CA ALA A 87 -16.37 -27.37 26.14
C ALA A 87 -14.90 -27.34 26.56
#